data_AF-A0A5P2DR23-F1
#
_entry.id   AF-A0A5P2DR23-F1
#
_cell.length_a   1.000
_cell.length_b   1.000
_cell.length_c   1.000
_cell.angle_alpha   90.00
_cell.angle_beta   90.00
_cell.angle_gamma   90.00
#
_symmetry.space_group_name_H-M   'P 1'
#
loop_
_entity.id
_entity.type
_entity.pdbx_description
1 polymer ?
#
loop_
_entity_poly.entity_id
_entity_poly.type
_entity_poly.pdbx_seq_one_letter_code
_entity_poly.pdbx_strand_id
1 'polypeptide(L)' 'MPDVVRTLERTVTHVDPDLGFRLLLRVLKAYQITIGASRLARYRDLGERPGYDECVVEDGGIDVRPDTAD' A
#
# COMPACT_ATOMS: atom_id res chain seq x y z
N MET A 1 -5.59 -13.64 6.64
CA MET A 1 -5.58 -14.35 5.34
C MET A 1 -4.14 -14.58 4.88
N PRO A 2 -3.55 -15.75 5.16
CA PRO A 2 -2.15 -16.03 4.83
C PRO A 2 -1.88 -16.09 3.32
N ASP A 3 -2.87 -16.50 2.52
CA ASP A 3 -2.71 -16.64 1.06
C ASP A 3 -2.58 -15.29 0.35
N VAL A 4 -3.25 -14.24 0.87
CA VAL A 4 -3.15 -12.88 0.34
C VAL A 4 -1.72 -12.34 0.52
N VAL A 5 -1.14 -12.54 1.71
CA VAL A 5 0.23 -12.10 2.01
C VAL A 5 1.24 -12.82 1.12
N ARG A 6 1.14 -14.15 1.02
CA ARG A 6 2.03 -14.95 0.15
C ARG A 6 1.91 -14.56 -1.33
N THR A 7 0.70 -14.24 -1.78
CA THR A 7 0.48 -13.79 -3.16
C THR A 7 1.14 -12.44 -3.42
N LEU A 8 1.00 -11.49 -2.50
CA LEU A 8 1.66 -10.18 -2.59
C LEU A 8 3.18 -10.31 -2.63
N GLU A 9 3.75 -11.12 -1.72
CA GLU A 9 5.19 -11.41 -1.67
C GLU A 9 5.68 -12.03 -2.98
N ARG A 10 4.95 -13.02 -3.51
CA ARG A 10 5.32 -13.66 -4.77
C ARG A 10 5.26 -12.67 -5.94
N THR A 11 4.25 -11.80 -5.98
CA THR A 11 4.11 -10.80 -7.04
C THR A 11 5.26 -9.79 -7.02
N VAL A 12 5.60 -9.23 -5.85
CA VAL A 12 6.68 -8.24 -5.75
C VAL A 12 8.05 -8.85 -6.07
N THR A 13 8.28 -10.12 -5.73
CA THR A 13 9.57 -10.79 -5.95
C THR A 13 9.73 -11.40 -7.35
N HIS A 14 8.67 -11.96 -7.92
CA HIS A 14 8.78 -12.79 -9.13
C HIS A 14 8.02 -12.29 -10.35
N VAL A 15 7.10 -11.35 -10.19
CA VAL A 15 6.28 -10.85 -11.30
C VAL A 15 6.71 -9.45 -11.65
N ASP A 16 6.43 -8.52 -10.76
CA ASP A 16 6.66 -7.10 -10.97
C ASP A 16 6.44 -6.34 -9.65
N PRO A 17 7.43 -5.56 -9.19
CA PRO A 17 7.33 -4.82 -7.92
C PRO A 17 6.23 -3.76 -7.96
N ASP A 18 5.97 -3.19 -9.14
CA ASP A 18 4.98 -2.15 -9.37
C ASP A 18 3.54 -2.69 -9.22
N LEU A 19 3.24 -3.84 -9.83
CA LEU A 19 2.01 -4.59 -9.63
C LEU A 19 1.83 -5.06 -8.18
N GLY A 20 2.90 -5.55 -7.56
CA GLY A 20 2.89 -5.97 -6.15
C GLY A 20 2.46 -4.82 -5.23
N PHE A 21 2.96 -3.62 -5.50
CA PHE A 21 2.59 -2.41 -4.76
C PHE A 21 1.12 -2.00 -4.98
N ARG A 22 0.62 -2.00 -6.23
CA ARG A 22 -0.82 -1.74 -6.50
C ARG A 22 -1.74 -2.71 -5.76
N LEU A 23 -1.40 -4.00 -5.75
CA LEU A 23 -2.18 -5.02 -5.07
C LEU A 23 -2.19 -4.82 -3.55
N LEU A 24 -1.04 -4.44 -2.97
CA LEU A 24 -0.96 -4.10 -1.56
C LEU A 24 -1.92 -2.95 -1.21
N LEU A 25 -1.88 -1.85 -1.95
CA LEU A 25 -2.79 -0.71 -1.75
C LEU A 25 -4.25 -1.13 -1.88
N ARG A 26 -4.57 -1.98 -2.87
CA ARG A 26 -5.92 -2.50 -3.06
C ARG A 26 -6.39 -3.35 -1.88
N VAL A 27 -5.51 -4.16 -1.30
CA VAL A 27 -5.82 -4.94 -0.09
C VAL A 27 -6.07 -4.02 1.10
N LEU A 28 -5.22 -3.00 1.32
CA LEU A 28 -5.43 -2.03 2.41
C LEU A 28 -6.80 -1.35 2.30
N LYS A 29 -7.16 -0.90 1.09
CA LYS A 29 -8.47 -0.28 0.80
C LYS A 29 -9.62 -1.27 0.98
N ALA A 30 -9.54 -2.46 0.39
CA ALA A 30 -10.63 -3.43 0.40
C ALA A 30 -10.94 -3.99 1.79
N TYR A 31 -9.90 -4.16 2.62
CA TYR A 31 -10.05 -4.70 3.98
C TYR A 31 -10.10 -3.61 5.05
N GLN A 32 -10.08 -2.32 4.66
CA GLN A 32 -10.08 -1.18 5.59
C GLN A 32 -9.03 -1.34 6.69
N ILE A 33 -7.81 -1.72 6.31
CA ILE A 33 -6.72 -1.92 7.27
C ILE A 33 -6.18 -0.55 7.67
N THR A 34 -6.36 -0.20 8.94
CA THR A 34 -5.80 1.03 9.51
C THR A 34 -4.28 1.00 9.48
N ILE A 35 -3.67 2.03 8.87
CA ILE A 35 -2.22 2.25 8.90
C ILE A 35 -1.86 3.58 9.55
N GLY A 36 -0.62 3.72 10.02
CA GLY A 36 -0.10 4.97 10.55
C GLY A 36 0.26 5.98 9.46
N ALA A 37 0.20 7.27 9.79
CA ALA A 37 0.51 8.38 8.87
C ALA A 37 1.92 8.28 8.27
N SER A 38 2.93 7.87 9.03
CA SER A 38 4.30 7.66 8.53
C SER A 38 4.38 6.51 7.53
N ARG A 39 3.53 5.50 7.67
CA ARG A 39 3.46 4.38 6.73
C ARG A 39 2.81 4.79 5.42
N LEU A 40 1.78 5.63 5.50
CA LEU A 40 1.14 6.24 4.34
C LEU A 40 2.11 7.14 3.57
N ALA A 41 2.87 8.00 4.26
CA ALA A 41 3.89 8.85 3.63
C ALA A 41 4.91 8.01 2.84
N ARG A 42 5.41 6.91 3.42
CA ARG A 42 6.29 5.98 2.70
C ARG A 42 5.65 5.33 1.47
N TYR A 43 4.34 5.08 1.49
CA TYR A 43 3.63 4.57 0.33
C TYR A 43 3.49 5.62 -0.77
N ARG A 44 3.29 6.89 -0.41
CA ARG A 44 3.31 7.98 -1.40
C ARG A 44 4.67 8.08 -2.10
N ASP A 45 5.77 8.14 -1.33
CA ASP A 45 7.14 8.19 -1.88
C ASP A 45 7.45 7.00 -2.79
N LEU A 46 6.97 5.80 -2.44
CA LEU A 46 7.15 4.61 -3.27
C LEU A 46 6.33 4.66 -4.56
N GLY A 47 5.16 5.31 -4.55
CA GLY A 47 4.30 5.49 -5.70
C GLY A 47 4.82 6.55 -6.69
N GLU A 48 5.53 7.57 -6.22
CA GLU A 48 6.13 8.59 -7.09
C GLU A 48 7.25 8.02 -8.00
N ARG A 49 8.02 7.05 -7.50
CA ARG A 49 9.16 6.45 -8.22
C ARG A 49 8.81 5.80 -9.57
N PRO A 50 7.72 5.02 -9.70
CA PRO A 50 7.24 4.51 -10.98
C PRO A 50 6.43 5.53 -11.80
N GLY A 51 6.22 6.76 -11.30
CA GLY A 51 5.45 7.81 -11.98
C GLY A 51 3.94 7.70 -11.82
N TYR A 52 3.46 7.13 -10.71
CA TYR A 52 2.02 7.15 -10.42
C TYR A 52 1.53 8.56 -10.10
N ASP A 53 0.30 8.81 -10.52
CA ASP A 53 -0.50 9.89 -9.97
C ASP A 53 -0.81 9.62 -8.48
N GLU A 54 -0.76 10.68 -7.66
CA GLU A 54 -0.98 10.63 -6.21
C GLU A 54 -2.30 9.91 -5.85
N CYS A 55 -3.31 9.94 -6.75
CA CYS A 55 -4.59 9.26 -6.60
C CYS A 55 -4.53 7.72 -6.52
N VAL A 56 -3.43 7.08 -6.95
CA VAL A 56 -3.29 5.62 -6.82
C VAL A 56 -3.10 5.22 -5.35
N VAL A 57 -2.32 6.00 -4.62
CA VAL A 57 -2.04 5.77 -3.20
C VAL A 57 -3.17 6.34 -2.34
N GLU A 58 -3.67 7.54 -2.69
CA GLU A 58 -4.72 8.22 -1.94
C GLU A 58 -5.85 8.73 -2.83
N ASP A 59 -6.90 7.93 -2.92
CA ASP A 59 -8.25 8.33 -3.35
C ASP A 59 -9.19 8.55 -2.15
N GLY A 60 -8.63 8.61 -0.93
CA GLY A 60 -9.39 8.61 0.33
C GLY A 60 -9.85 7.22 0.80
N GLY A 61 -9.46 6.13 0.11
CA GLY A 61 -9.87 4.77 0.45
C GLY A 61 -9.02 4.03 1.47
N ILE A 62 -7.87 4.57 1.88
CA ILE A 62 -7.01 3.99 2.92
C ILE A 62 -7.41 4.56 4.28
N ASP A 63 -7.66 3.68 5.25
CA ASP A 63 -7.90 4.07 6.63
C ASP A 63 -6.58 4.43 7.32
N VAL A 64 -6.51 5.66 7.86
CA VAL A 64 -5.28 6.24 8.40
C VAL A 64 -5.53 6.75 9.81
N ARG A 65 -4.68 6.32 10.73
CA ARG A 65 -4.63 6.88 12.09
C ARG A 65 -3.38 7.74 12.23
N PRO A 66 -3.44 8.89 12.94
CA PRO A 66 -2.23 9.57 13.36
C PRO A 66 -1.33 8.60 14.12
N ASP A 67 -0.03 8.61 13.84
CA ASP A 67 0.91 7.85 14.65
C ASP A 67 0.82 8.41 16.07
N THR A 68 0.46 7.56 17.03
CA THR A 68 0.54 7.94 18.43
C THR A 68 2.01 8.07 18.74
N ALA A 69 2.47 9.29 19.07
CA ALA A 69 3.79 9.47 19.66
C ALA A 69 3.83 8.59 20.92
N ASP A 70 4.68 7.56 20.89
CA ASP A 70 5.11 6.85 22.09
C ASP A 70 6.01 7.80 22.90
#